data_AF-A0A929J4F1-F1
#
_entry.id   AF-A0A929J4F1-F1
#
_cell.length_a   1.000
_cell.length_b   1.000
_cell.length_c   1.000
_cell.angle_alpha   90.00
_cell.angle_beta   90.00
_cell.angle_gamma   90.00
#
_symmetry.space_group_name_H-M   'P 1'
#
loop_
_entity.id
_entity.type
_entity.pdbx_description
1 polymer ?
#
loop_
_entity_poly.entity_id
_entity_poly.type
_entity_poly.pdbx_seq_one_letter_code
_entity_poly.pdbx_strand_id
1 'polypeptide(L)'
;MVVRSGVPYWRLSGFYFFYFASLGVLIPYWSLYLKSLGFNSLTIGGLVAILPATKLVAPYIWGWLADHTRRSMFIIRIACLFALLSFSLVFINQELWWLTLVMILFSFFWNATLPQFEAMTLNHLGNDTHRYSMVRLWGSLGFIVIAVLIGNLLESYDADIIPVVVLISFVVIALSSFMVPEKLNIPHEDHSPIWHVIKQPRVMAFLVVCFLMLCSHGPYYTFYTIYLEEQGYSSQMIGVLWAVGVIAEVVVFLLMHRLLPAFGARKLLLLTLFLTTFRWLIIGYLVDDLSMLFLAQLVHAFSFGVF
;
A
#
# COMPACT_ATOMS: atom_id res chain seq x y z
N MET A 1 22.23 29.23 -15.21
CA MET A 1 22.94 28.00 -14.83
C MET A 1 21.99 27.13 -14.02
N VAL A 2 21.43 26.07 -14.63
CA VAL A 2 20.70 25.05 -13.85
C VAL A 2 21.76 24.14 -13.25
N VAL A 3 22.03 24.31 -11.96
CA VAL A 3 22.85 23.36 -11.20
C VAL A 3 22.14 22.00 -11.36
N ARG A 4 22.80 21.05 -12.03
CA ARG A 4 22.34 19.65 -12.04
C ARG A 4 22.57 19.11 -10.63
N SER A 5 21.62 19.37 -9.72
CA SER A 5 21.56 18.62 -8.47
C SER A 5 21.38 17.16 -8.84
N GLY A 6 22.31 16.32 -8.40
CA GLY A 6 22.22 14.87 -8.61
C GLY A 6 20.90 14.33 -8.04
N VAL A 7 20.44 13.20 -8.57
CA VAL A 7 19.23 12.52 -8.07
C VAL A 7 19.36 12.33 -6.55
N PRO A 8 18.40 12.80 -5.74
CA PRO A 8 18.46 12.69 -4.28
C PRO A 8 18.08 11.28 -3.81
N TYR A 9 18.80 10.26 -4.29
CA TYR A 9 18.49 8.83 -4.16
C TYR A 9 18.11 8.42 -2.73
N TRP A 10 18.93 8.76 -1.75
CA TRP A 10 18.69 8.38 -0.34
C TRP A 10 17.47 9.05 0.28
N ARG A 11 17.16 10.28 -0.13
CA ARG A 11 15.99 11.02 0.38
C ARG A 11 14.70 10.45 -0.21
N LEU A 12 14.73 10.11 -1.51
CA LEU A 12 13.61 9.44 -2.17
C LEU A 12 13.37 8.06 -1.58
N SER A 13 14.43 7.27 -1.44
CA SER A 13 14.41 5.92 -0.87
C SER A 13 13.93 5.92 0.58
N GLY A 14 14.40 6.86 1.40
CA GLY A 14 13.97 7.01 2.79
C GLY A 14 12.48 7.32 2.92
N PHE A 15 11.93 8.19 2.06
CA PHE A 15 10.49 8.44 2.05
C PHE A 15 9.70 7.17 1.68
N TYR A 16 10.11 6.43 0.65
CA TYR A 16 9.48 5.15 0.31
C TYR A 16 9.54 4.16 1.48
N PHE A 17 10.70 4.04 2.15
CA PHE A 17 10.86 3.17 3.30
C PHE A 17 9.83 3.50 4.38
N PHE A 18 9.73 4.76 4.83
CA PHE A 18 8.80 5.13 5.89
C PHE A 18 7.33 5.07 5.46
N TYR A 19 7.04 5.43 4.20
CA TYR A 19 5.68 5.34 3.67
C TYR A 19 5.17 3.90 3.60
N PHE A 20 5.99 2.96 3.13
CA PHE A 20 5.61 1.56 3.10
C PHE A 20 5.70 0.91 4.49
N ALA A 21 6.50 1.46 5.40
CA ALA A 21 6.45 1.06 6.79
C ALA A 21 5.08 1.40 7.41
N SER A 22 4.49 2.58 7.17
CA SER A 22 3.13 2.83 7.68
C SER A 22 2.09 1.86 7.09
N LEU A 23 2.21 1.49 5.81
CA LEU A 23 1.37 0.44 5.21
C LEU A 23 1.60 -0.94 5.84
N GLY A 24 2.83 -1.28 6.20
CA GLY A 24 3.18 -2.54 6.88
C GLY A 24 2.62 -2.65 8.30
N VAL A 25 2.17 -1.54 8.89
CA VAL A 25 1.41 -1.54 10.14
C VAL A 25 -0.08 -1.62 9.87
N LEU A 26 -0.60 -0.74 9.01
CA LEU A 26 -2.05 -0.60 8.85
C LEU A 26 -2.69 -1.74 8.10
N ILE A 27 -2.05 -2.26 7.04
CA ILE A 27 -2.64 -3.35 6.28
C ILE A 27 -2.75 -4.61 7.15
N PRO A 28 -1.68 -5.06 7.84
CA PRO A 28 -1.77 -6.27 8.63
C PRO A 28 -2.52 -6.10 9.96
N TYR A 29 -2.38 -4.96 10.64
CA TYR A 29 -2.74 -4.86 12.06
C TYR A 29 -3.86 -3.87 12.37
N TRP A 30 -4.25 -2.97 11.46
CA TRP A 30 -5.32 -2.00 11.79
C TRP A 30 -6.65 -2.67 12.13
N SER A 31 -7.02 -3.72 11.39
CA SER A 31 -8.24 -4.48 11.66
C SER A 31 -8.18 -5.20 13.01
N LEU A 32 -7.00 -5.64 13.43
CA LEU A 32 -6.77 -6.25 14.74
C LEU A 32 -7.03 -5.25 15.88
N TYR A 33 -6.58 -4.01 15.74
CA TYR A 33 -6.92 -2.93 16.68
C TYR A 33 -8.44 -2.66 16.71
N LEU A 34 -9.11 -2.62 15.56
CA LEU A 34 -10.56 -2.44 15.55
C LEU A 34 -11.30 -3.61 16.21
N LYS A 35 -10.78 -4.84 16.10
CA LYS A 35 -11.29 -6.01 16.80
C LYS A 35 -11.09 -5.90 18.31
N SER A 36 -9.95 -5.41 18.80
CA SER A 36 -9.69 -5.23 20.24
C SER A 36 -10.63 -4.20 20.90
N LEU A 37 -11.14 -3.23 20.13
CA LEU A 37 -12.20 -2.31 20.57
C LEU A 37 -13.59 -2.96 20.68
N GLY A 38 -13.72 -4.26 20.36
CA GLY A 38 -14.98 -5.01 20.42
C GLY A 38 -15.89 -4.82 19.20
N PHE A 39 -15.39 -4.25 18.10
CA PHE A 39 -16.18 -4.15 16.88
C PHE A 39 -16.36 -5.52 16.20
N ASN A 40 -17.56 -5.76 15.66
CA ASN A 40 -17.83 -6.95 14.86
C ASN A 40 -17.22 -6.86 13.46
N SER A 41 -17.15 -8.00 12.76
CA SER A 41 -16.52 -8.10 11.43
C SER A 41 -17.15 -7.17 10.38
N LEU A 42 -18.46 -6.94 10.41
CA LEU A 42 -19.13 -6.04 9.47
C LEU A 42 -18.65 -4.58 9.65
N THR A 43 -18.56 -4.14 10.90
CA THR A 43 -18.07 -2.80 11.26
C THR A 43 -16.59 -2.63 10.91
N ILE A 44 -15.75 -3.62 11.20
CA ILE A 44 -14.33 -3.62 10.83
C ILE A 44 -14.18 -3.50 9.31
N GLY A 45 -14.92 -4.32 8.56
CA GLY A 45 -14.91 -4.26 7.09
C GLY A 45 -15.32 -2.89 6.56
N GLY A 46 -16.36 -2.29 7.14
CA GLY A 46 -16.80 -0.93 6.79
C GLY A 46 -15.72 0.12 7.03
N LEU A 47 -15.10 0.13 8.22
CA LEU A 47 -14.04 1.07 8.58
C LEU A 47 -12.78 0.91 7.72
N VAL A 48 -12.37 -0.32 7.44
CA VAL A 48 -11.22 -0.60 6.57
C VAL A 48 -11.51 -0.21 5.12
N ALA A 49 -12.74 -0.42 4.64
CA ALA A 49 -13.16 -0.05 3.29
C ALA A 49 -13.15 1.47 3.03
N ILE A 50 -13.15 2.31 4.07
CA ILE A 50 -13.00 3.77 3.91
C ILE A 50 -11.66 4.10 3.23
N LEU A 51 -10.58 3.41 3.59
CA LEU A 51 -9.23 3.66 3.05
C LEU A 51 -9.17 3.55 1.51
N PRO A 52 -9.67 2.46 0.88
CA PRO A 52 -9.77 2.39 -0.57
C PRO A 52 -10.92 3.23 -1.15
N ALA A 53 -12.04 3.41 -0.43
CA ALA A 53 -13.17 4.19 -0.94
C ALA A 53 -12.79 5.65 -1.24
N THR A 54 -11.99 6.28 -0.38
CA THR A 54 -11.54 7.67 -0.62
C THR A 54 -10.60 7.78 -1.82
N LYS A 55 -10.01 6.69 -2.31
CA LYS A 55 -9.24 6.68 -3.59
C LYS A 55 -10.11 6.94 -4.82
N LEU A 56 -11.45 6.86 -4.70
CA LEU A 56 -12.36 7.22 -5.79
C LEU A 56 -12.42 8.73 -6.03
N VAL A 57 -12.06 9.55 -5.04
CA VAL A 57 -12.21 11.01 -5.10
C VAL A 57 -10.87 11.72 -4.92
N ALA A 58 -10.07 11.29 -3.95
CA ALA A 58 -8.85 11.99 -3.56
C ALA A 58 -7.85 12.18 -4.72
N PRO A 59 -7.49 11.15 -5.52
CA PRO A 59 -6.51 11.31 -6.59
C PRO A 59 -6.90 12.35 -7.66
N TYR A 60 -8.21 12.51 -7.94
CA TYR A 60 -8.68 13.51 -8.90
C TYR A 60 -8.46 14.93 -8.40
N ILE A 61 -8.77 15.18 -7.12
CA ILE A 61 -8.59 16.48 -6.49
C ILE A 61 -7.10 16.81 -6.36
N TRP A 62 -6.30 15.87 -5.85
CA TRP A 62 -4.88 16.07 -5.63
C TRP A 62 -4.08 16.13 -6.93
N GLY A 63 -4.47 15.35 -7.95
CA GLY A 63 -3.93 15.42 -9.30
C GLY A 63 -4.13 16.81 -9.90
N TRP A 64 -5.38 17.29 -9.92
CA TRP A 64 -5.70 18.63 -10.40
C TRP A 64 -4.91 19.73 -9.66
N LEU A 65 -4.83 19.64 -8.32
CA LEU A 65 -4.09 20.62 -7.52
C LEU A 65 -2.58 20.59 -7.83
N ALA A 66 -2.00 19.40 -8.02
CA ALA A 66 -0.59 19.24 -8.36
C ALA A 66 -0.26 19.79 -9.73
N ASP A 67 -1.15 19.60 -10.71
CA ASP A 67 -0.97 20.12 -12.05
C ASP A 67 -1.04 21.66 -12.08
N HIS A 68 -1.94 22.25 -11.29
CA HIS A 68 -2.10 23.72 -11.21
C HIS A 68 -0.98 24.39 -10.43
N THR A 69 -0.57 23.81 -9.30
CA THR A 69 0.50 24.38 -8.46
C THR A 69 1.90 24.07 -8.98
N ARG A 70 2.04 22.99 -9.77
CA ARG A 70 3.30 22.41 -10.25
C ARG A 70 4.28 22.00 -9.14
N ARG A 71 3.82 21.97 -7.89
CA ARG A 71 4.63 21.73 -6.68
C ARG A 71 4.14 20.48 -5.97
N SER A 72 4.48 19.32 -6.51
CA SER A 72 4.09 18.02 -5.96
C SER A 72 4.56 17.83 -4.52
N MET A 73 5.81 18.21 -4.18
CA MET A 73 6.33 18.02 -2.82
C MET A 73 5.64 18.93 -1.81
N PHE A 74 5.28 20.15 -2.19
CA PHE A 74 4.47 21.03 -1.34
C PHE A 74 3.12 20.39 -0.97
N ILE A 75 2.42 19.82 -1.96
CA ILE A 75 1.15 19.11 -1.71
C ILE A 75 1.38 17.88 -0.84
N ILE A 76 2.43 17.10 -1.11
CA ILE A 76 2.78 15.93 -0.31
C ILE A 76 3.04 16.31 1.15
N ARG A 77 3.76 17.41 1.41
CA ARG A 77 4.03 17.89 2.78
C ARG A 77 2.75 18.26 3.51
N ILE A 78 1.87 19.00 2.84
CA ILE A 78 0.55 19.35 3.38
C ILE A 78 -0.26 18.09 3.66
N ALA A 79 -0.35 17.18 2.69
CA ALA A 79 -1.05 15.91 2.83
C ALA A 79 -0.53 15.07 4.00
N CYS A 80 0.79 14.94 4.15
CA CYS A 80 1.40 14.23 5.28
C CYS A 80 1.08 14.88 6.64
N LEU A 81 1.14 16.22 6.72
CA LEU A 81 0.81 16.94 7.95
C LEU A 81 -0.67 16.80 8.33
N PHE A 82 -1.58 16.98 7.37
CA PHE A 82 -3.01 16.84 7.64
C PHE A 82 -3.41 15.39 7.88
N ALA A 83 -2.77 14.41 7.23
CA ALA A 83 -2.94 13.00 7.55
C ALA A 83 -2.49 12.70 9.00
N LEU A 84 -1.33 13.21 9.41
CA LEU A 84 -0.83 13.07 10.78
C LEU A 84 -1.81 13.70 11.81
N LEU A 85 -2.22 14.95 11.58
CA LEU A 85 -3.16 15.65 12.46
C LEU A 85 -4.51 14.94 12.52
N SER A 86 -5.05 14.52 11.38
CA SER A 86 -6.32 13.77 11.32
C SER A 86 -6.21 12.46 12.08
N PHE A 87 -5.14 11.69 11.86
CA PHE A 87 -4.94 10.40 12.53
C PHE A 87 -4.75 10.55 14.05
N SER A 88 -4.16 11.65 14.52
CA SER A 88 -4.03 11.91 15.97
C SER A 88 -5.38 12.00 16.70
N LEU A 89 -6.47 12.26 15.98
CA LEU A 89 -7.82 12.29 16.54
C LEU A 89 -8.34 10.90 16.95
N VAL A 90 -7.71 9.81 16.51
CA VAL A 90 -8.02 8.43 16.97
C VAL A 90 -7.90 8.29 18.50
N PHE A 91 -7.01 9.06 19.12
CA PHE A 91 -6.77 9.01 20.57
C PHE A 91 -7.80 9.78 21.41
N ILE A 92 -8.70 10.54 20.78
CA ILE A 92 -9.71 11.35 21.49
C ILE A 92 -10.93 10.52 21.86
N ASN A 93 -11.42 9.72 20.91
CA ASN A 93 -12.60 8.88 21.08
C ASN A 93 -12.45 7.65 20.16
N GLN A 94 -12.97 6.51 20.58
CA GLN A 94 -12.89 5.23 19.87
C GLN A 94 -14.27 4.73 19.43
N GLU A 95 -15.31 5.57 19.51
CA GLU A 95 -16.64 5.26 18.99
C GLU A 95 -16.67 5.17 17.45
N LEU A 96 -17.56 4.33 16.93
CA LEU A 96 -17.68 4.01 15.52
C LEU A 96 -17.77 5.25 14.61
N TRP A 97 -18.69 6.17 14.89
CA TRP A 97 -18.90 7.34 14.04
C TRP A 97 -17.73 8.31 14.08
N TRP A 98 -17.07 8.42 15.23
CA TRP A 98 -15.87 9.22 15.36
C TRP A 98 -14.73 8.62 14.53
N LEU A 99 -14.44 7.32 14.70
CA LEU A 99 -13.42 6.63 13.92
C LEU A 99 -13.72 6.67 12.41
N THR A 100 -15.00 6.59 12.02
CA THR A 100 -15.41 6.75 10.62
C THR A 100 -14.99 8.11 10.07
N LEU A 101 -15.32 9.20 10.78
CA LEU A 101 -14.94 10.56 10.39
C LEU A 101 -13.41 10.71 10.31
N VAL A 102 -12.71 10.23 11.34
CA VAL A 102 -11.24 10.29 11.40
C VAL A 102 -10.60 9.55 10.23
N MET A 103 -11.08 8.35 9.92
CA MET A 103 -10.57 7.54 8.81
C MET A 103 -10.87 8.16 7.43
N ILE A 104 -12.02 8.83 7.27
CA ILE A 104 -12.32 9.57 6.03
C ILE A 104 -11.34 10.72 5.86
N LEU A 105 -11.18 11.58 6.88
CA LEU A 105 -10.27 12.72 6.83
C LEU A 105 -8.83 12.27 6.58
N PHE A 106 -8.37 11.32 7.38
CA PHE A 106 -7.04 10.74 7.27
C PHE A 106 -6.75 10.17 5.88
N SER A 107 -7.63 9.29 5.38
CA SER A 107 -7.41 8.62 4.10
C SER A 107 -7.52 9.57 2.91
N PHE A 108 -8.34 10.61 3.01
CA PHE A 108 -8.43 11.65 1.99
C PHE A 108 -7.08 12.35 1.78
N PHE A 109 -6.41 12.73 2.86
CA PHE A 109 -5.09 13.35 2.79
C PHE A 109 -4.00 12.34 2.44
N TRP A 110 -4.00 11.16 3.06
CA TRP A 110 -3.00 10.13 2.77
C TRP A 110 -3.01 9.76 1.29
N ASN A 111 -4.16 9.44 0.70
CA ASN A 111 -4.22 8.91 -0.67
C ASN A 111 -3.63 9.85 -1.74
N ALA A 112 -3.40 11.14 -1.42
CA ALA A 112 -2.63 12.08 -2.25
C ALA A 112 -1.15 11.70 -2.43
N THR A 113 -0.57 11.12 -1.38
CA THR A 113 0.87 11.11 -1.15
C THR A 113 1.63 10.22 -2.13
N LEU A 114 1.25 8.94 -2.25
CA LEU A 114 2.02 7.98 -3.06
C LEU A 114 2.02 8.29 -4.56
N PRO A 115 0.86 8.54 -5.22
CA PRO A 115 0.86 8.82 -6.66
C PRO A 115 1.68 10.06 -7.01
N GLN A 116 1.58 11.12 -6.20
CA GLN A 116 2.34 12.35 -6.38
C GLN A 116 3.83 12.13 -6.13
N PHE A 117 4.17 11.33 -5.13
CA PHE A 117 5.56 11.00 -4.83
C PHE A 117 6.21 10.14 -5.92
N GLU A 118 5.46 9.22 -6.52
CA GLU A 118 5.91 8.42 -7.67
C GLU A 118 6.17 9.30 -8.90
N ALA A 119 5.23 10.19 -9.24
CA ALA A 119 5.42 11.16 -10.33
C ALA A 119 6.64 12.05 -10.08
N MET A 120 6.81 12.55 -8.85
CA MET A 120 7.96 13.35 -8.44
C MET A 120 9.29 12.58 -8.50
N THR A 121 9.28 11.30 -8.09
CA THR A 121 10.46 10.42 -8.17
C THR A 121 10.88 10.22 -9.61
N LEU A 122 9.93 9.92 -10.51
CA LEU A 122 10.21 9.80 -11.94
C LEU A 122 10.70 11.12 -12.54
N ASN A 123 10.11 12.25 -12.14
CA ASN A 123 10.59 13.57 -12.53
C ASN A 123 12.04 13.82 -12.09
N HIS A 124 12.45 13.37 -10.91
CA HIS A 124 13.86 13.44 -10.47
C HIS A 124 14.79 12.58 -11.30
N LEU A 125 14.36 11.35 -11.64
CA LEU A 125 15.15 10.40 -12.41
C LEU A 125 15.31 10.80 -13.88
N GLY A 126 14.32 11.46 -14.48
CA GLY A 126 14.35 11.84 -15.89
C GLY A 126 14.60 10.63 -16.78
N ASN A 127 15.73 10.61 -17.50
CA ASN A 127 16.09 9.50 -18.40
C ASN A 127 16.57 8.24 -17.66
N ASP A 128 16.94 8.33 -16.37
CA ASP A 128 17.43 7.21 -15.57
C ASP A 128 16.28 6.39 -14.92
N THR A 129 15.18 6.18 -15.65
CA THR A 129 13.98 5.49 -15.13
C THR A 129 14.26 4.07 -14.63
N HIS A 130 15.29 3.39 -15.16
CA HIS A 130 15.72 2.07 -14.66
C HIS A 130 16.05 2.06 -13.16
N ARG A 131 16.52 3.19 -12.60
CA ARG A 131 16.86 3.32 -11.17
C ARG A 131 15.64 3.44 -10.27
N TYR A 132 14.44 3.65 -10.83
CA TYR A 132 13.20 3.71 -10.05
C TYR A 132 12.99 2.45 -9.23
N SER A 133 13.25 1.27 -9.82
CA SER A 133 13.18 -0.02 -9.12
C SER A 133 14.06 -0.06 -7.86
N MET A 134 15.28 0.49 -7.94
CA MET A 134 16.25 0.55 -6.83
C MET A 134 15.84 1.54 -5.74
N VAL A 135 15.11 2.60 -6.10
CA VAL A 135 14.54 3.53 -5.12
C VAL A 135 13.32 2.89 -4.43
N ARG A 136 12.46 2.23 -5.22
CA ARG A 136 11.19 1.65 -4.76
C ARG A 136 11.37 0.41 -3.87
N LEU A 137 12.45 -0.34 -4.07
CA LEU A 137 12.85 -1.51 -3.26
C LEU A 137 12.91 -1.19 -1.76
N TRP A 138 13.34 0.02 -1.39
CA TRP A 138 13.35 0.47 0.01
C TRP A 138 11.96 0.49 0.64
N GLY A 139 10.90 0.67 -0.16
CA GLY A 139 9.53 0.54 0.30
C GLY A 139 9.21 -0.88 0.75
N SER A 140 9.51 -1.89 -0.06
CA SER A 140 9.29 -3.29 0.31
C SER A 140 10.07 -3.67 1.59
N LEU A 141 11.30 -3.18 1.73
CA LEU A 141 12.09 -3.36 2.95
C LEU A 141 11.43 -2.70 4.17
N GLY A 142 10.91 -1.48 4.03
CA GLY A 142 10.19 -0.78 5.09
C GLY A 142 8.95 -1.53 5.56
N PHE A 143 8.16 -2.08 4.63
CA PHE A 143 7.01 -2.94 4.94
C PHE A 143 7.44 -4.21 5.69
N ILE A 144 8.47 -4.91 5.21
CA ILE A 144 8.96 -6.16 5.83
C ILE A 144 9.41 -5.91 7.27
N VAL A 145 10.27 -4.90 7.47
CA VAL A 145 10.86 -4.60 8.78
C VAL A 145 9.78 -4.30 9.81
N ILE A 146 8.83 -3.42 9.46
CA ILE A 146 7.81 -3.00 10.42
C ILE A 146 6.77 -4.10 10.67
N ALA A 147 6.40 -4.89 9.64
CA ALA A 147 5.40 -5.95 9.81
C ALA A 147 5.88 -7.01 10.80
N VAL A 148 7.16 -7.37 10.73
CA VAL A 148 7.81 -8.28 11.69
C VAL A 148 7.99 -7.61 13.05
N LEU A 149 8.43 -6.35 13.08
CA LEU A 149 8.64 -5.62 14.34
C LEU A 149 7.34 -5.50 15.15
N ILE A 150 6.24 -5.13 14.50
CA ILE A 150 4.93 -5.00 15.18
C ILE A 150 4.39 -6.36 15.59
N GLY A 151 4.56 -7.38 14.76
CA GLY A 151 4.21 -8.75 15.15
C GLY A 151 4.92 -9.17 16.45
N ASN A 152 6.20 -8.82 16.61
CA ASN A 152 6.95 -9.09 17.84
C ASN A 152 6.51 -8.20 19.02
N LEU A 153 6.27 -6.90 18.81
CA LEU A 153 5.78 -6.02 19.87
C LEU A 153 4.42 -6.48 20.43
N LEU A 154 3.55 -7.02 19.58
CA LEU A 154 2.24 -7.55 19.97
C LEU A 154 2.32 -8.85 20.80
N GLU A 155 3.50 -9.44 20.99
CA GLU A 155 3.68 -10.53 21.97
C GLU A 155 3.79 -10.00 23.41
N SER A 156 4.22 -8.75 23.57
CA SER A 156 4.49 -8.13 24.88
C SER A 156 3.52 -6.99 25.22
N TYR A 157 2.76 -6.51 24.25
CA TYR A 157 1.84 -5.39 24.38
C TYR A 157 0.51 -5.67 23.68
N ASP A 158 -0.56 -5.08 24.17
CA ASP A 158 -1.88 -5.17 23.55
C ASP A 158 -1.98 -4.38 22.23
N ALA A 159 -3.06 -4.61 21.49
CA ALA A 159 -3.34 -3.96 20.20
C ALA A 159 -3.38 -2.42 20.25
N ASP A 160 -3.48 -1.80 21.43
CA ASP A 160 -3.43 -0.35 21.62
C ASP A 160 -2.11 0.30 21.19
N ILE A 161 -1.04 -0.48 21.02
CA ILE A 161 0.21 0.03 20.44
C ILE A 161 0.07 0.40 18.95
N ILE A 162 -0.89 -0.20 18.24
CA ILE A 162 -1.00 -0.10 16.79
C ILE A 162 -1.25 1.36 16.36
N PRO A 163 -2.24 2.10 16.90
CA PRO A 163 -2.40 3.52 16.62
C PRO A 163 -1.14 4.34 16.95
N VAL A 164 -0.42 4.02 18.02
CA VAL A 164 0.80 4.74 18.41
C VAL A 164 1.89 4.57 17.35
N VAL A 165 2.11 3.35 16.89
CA VAL A 165 3.09 3.05 15.84
C VAL A 165 2.70 3.71 14.52
N VAL A 166 1.41 3.68 14.15
CA VAL A 166 0.93 4.37 12.96
C VAL A 166 1.21 5.87 13.07
N LEU A 167 0.87 6.49 14.21
CA LEU A 167 1.14 7.91 14.43
C LEU A 167 2.64 8.24 14.31
N ILE A 168 3.51 7.45 14.95
CA ILE A 168 4.97 7.61 14.84
C ILE A 168 5.41 7.48 13.38
N SER A 169 4.89 6.50 12.64
CA SER A 169 5.20 6.32 11.22
C SER A 169 4.81 7.57 10.42
N PHE A 170 3.66 8.18 10.71
CA PHE A 170 3.23 9.44 10.08
C PHE A 170 4.09 10.64 10.46
N VAL A 171 4.56 10.74 11.70
CA VAL A 171 5.53 11.76 12.10
C VAL A 171 6.81 11.62 11.26
N VAL A 172 7.35 10.41 11.15
CA VAL A 172 8.58 10.17 10.39
C VAL A 172 8.38 10.40 8.90
N ILE A 173 7.25 10.01 8.32
CA ILE A 173 6.89 10.31 6.92
C ILE A 173 6.83 11.83 6.72
N ALA A 174 6.14 12.57 7.59
CA ALA A 174 6.03 14.02 7.50
C ALA A 174 7.42 14.67 7.56
N LEU A 175 8.28 14.29 8.50
CA LEU A 175 9.66 14.78 8.58
C LEU A 175 10.47 14.45 7.32
N SER A 176 10.39 13.21 6.83
CA SER A 176 11.10 12.78 5.61
C SER A 176 10.65 13.57 4.37
N SER A 177 9.39 13.97 4.30
CA SER A 177 8.83 14.77 3.20
C SER A 177 9.47 16.16 3.08
N PHE A 178 9.96 16.75 4.19
CA PHE A 178 10.68 18.02 4.17
C PHE A 178 12.13 17.88 3.69
N MET A 179 12.72 16.68 3.79
CA MET A 179 14.09 16.42 3.34
C MET A 179 14.18 16.30 1.82
N VAL A 180 13.12 15.81 1.16
CA VAL A 180 13.07 15.63 -0.29
C VAL A 180 12.95 17.01 -0.98
N PRO A 181 13.87 17.35 -1.91
CA PRO A 181 13.82 18.62 -2.62
C PRO A 181 12.63 18.67 -3.58
N GLU A 182 12.04 19.87 -3.72
CA GLU A 182 10.99 20.11 -4.71
C GLU A 182 11.60 20.14 -6.11
N LYS A 183 10.96 19.46 -7.06
CA LYS A 183 11.25 19.58 -8.49
C LYS A 183 9.92 19.86 -9.19
N LEU A 184 9.85 21.00 -9.87
CA LEU A 184 8.63 21.43 -10.54
C LEU A 184 8.24 20.42 -11.62
N ASN A 185 6.96 20.06 -11.66
CA ASN A 185 6.42 19.19 -12.69
C ASN A 185 6.50 19.88 -14.07
N ILE A 186 6.86 19.10 -15.09
CA ILE A 186 6.80 19.54 -16.48
C ILE A 186 5.39 19.22 -17.00
N PRO A 187 4.62 20.21 -17.50
CA PRO A 187 3.29 19.97 -18.04
C PRO A 187 3.35 18.96 -19.19
N HIS A 188 2.45 17.97 -19.20
CA HIS A 188 2.17 17.16 -20.38
C HIS A 188 0.83 17.60 -20.95
N GLU A 189 0.82 18.04 -22.21
CA GLU A 189 -0.35 18.61 -22.90
C GLU A 189 -1.19 17.54 -23.64
N ASP A 190 -1.33 16.34 -23.08
CA ASP A 190 -2.16 15.30 -23.72
C ASP A 190 -3.56 15.27 -23.11
N HIS A 191 -4.51 15.90 -23.81
CA HIS A 191 -5.93 16.00 -23.41
C HIS A 191 -6.82 14.99 -24.15
N SER A 192 -6.27 13.84 -24.52
CA SER A 192 -7.05 12.80 -25.19
C SER A 192 -8.16 12.25 -24.28
N PRO A 193 -9.45 12.26 -24.71
CA PRO A 193 -10.55 11.81 -23.88
C PRO A 193 -10.46 10.31 -23.57
N ILE A 194 -10.25 9.97 -22.29
CA ILE A 194 -10.06 8.60 -21.79
C ILE A 194 -11.25 7.67 -22.09
N TRP A 195 -12.44 8.23 -22.31
CA TRP A 195 -13.68 7.48 -22.52
C TRP A 195 -13.65 6.59 -23.78
N HIS A 196 -12.92 7.02 -24.82
CA HIS A 196 -12.75 6.21 -26.03
C HIS A 196 -11.90 4.95 -25.78
N VAL A 197 -10.95 5.03 -24.84
CA VAL A 197 -10.09 3.90 -24.45
C VAL A 197 -10.87 2.94 -23.56
N ILE A 198 -11.58 3.46 -22.54
CA ILE A 198 -12.34 2.64 -21.59
C ILE A 198 -13.42 1.81 -22.31
N LYS A 199 -14.11 2.39 -23.30
CA LYS A 199 -15.18 1.70 -24.05
C LYS A 199 -14.70 0.54 -24.93
N GLN A 200 -13.40 0.35 -25.12
CA GLN A 200 -12.91 -0.77 -25.90
C GLN A 200 -13.19 -2.09 -25.15
N PRO A 201 -13.80 -3.12 -25.80
CA PRO A 201 -14.16 -4.36 -25.12
C PRO A 201 -13.00 -5.06 -24.41
N ARG A 202 -11.79 -4.97 -24.98
CA ARG A 202 -10.57 -5.55 -24.39
C ARG A 202 -10.16 -4.82 -23.11
N VAL A 203 -10.31 -3.49 -23.06
CA VAL A 203 -10.00 -2.67 -21.89
C VAL A 203 -11.06 -2.90 -20.81
N MET A 204 -12.35 -2.95 -21.16
CA MET A 204 -13.41 -3.31 -20.21
C MET A 204 -13.19 -4.69 -19.59
N ALA A 205 -12.84 -5.70 -20.41
CA ALA A 205 -12.54 -7.04 -19.90
C ALA A 205 -11.35 -7.01 -18.91
N PHE A 206 -10.29 -6.25 -19.23
CA PHE A 206 -9.16 -6.07 -18.33
C PHE A 206 -9.57 -5.35 -17.02
N LEU A 207 -10.36 -4.28 -17.09
CA LEU A 207 -10.85 -3.57 -15.91
C LEU A 207 -11.75 -4.44 -15.02
N VAL A 208 -12.59 -5.30 -15.62
CA VAL A 208 -13.39 -6.28 -14.88
C VAL A 208 -12.48 -7.28 -14.17
N VAL A 209 -11.44 -7.78 -14.83
CA VAL A 209 -10.43 -8.65 -14.21
C VAL A 209 -9.75 -7.95 -13.04
N CYS A 210 -9.32 -6.69 -13.20
CA CYS A 210 -8.75 -5.88 -12.11
C CYS A 210 -9.73 -5.70 -10.95
N PHE A 211 -10.99 -5.41 -11.24
CA PHE A 211 -12.03 -5.25 -10.23
C PHE A 211 -12.23 -6.54 -9.42
N LEU A 212 -12.41 -7.68 -10.10
CA LEU A 212 -12.61 -8.98 -9.44
C LEU A 212 -11.38 -9.37 -8.62
N MET A 213 -10.18 -9.13 -9.16
CA MET A 213 -8.93 -9.40 -8.47
C MET A 213 -8.81 -8.57 -7.19
N LEU A 214 -9.06 -7.26 -7.26
CA LEU A 214 -9.00 -6.35 -6.12
C LEU A 214 -10.11 -6.65 -5.09
N CYS A 215 -11.30 -7.01 -5.56
CA CYS A 215 -12.42 -7.44 -4.72
C CYS A 215 -12.04 -8.69 -3.91
N SER A 216 -11.37 -9.68 -4.54
CA SER A 216 -10.91 -10.89 -3.84
C SER A 216 -9.84 -10.61 -2.77
N HIS A 217 -9.05 -9.55 -2.94
CA HIS A 217 -8.04 -9.14 -1.96
C HIS A 217 -8.61 -8.36 -0.77
N GLY A 218 -9.80 -7.76 -0.91
CA GLY A 218 -10.44 -6.97 0.15
C GLY A 218 -10.59 -7.75 1.48
N PRO A 219 -11.20 -8.95 1.47
CA PRO A 219 -11.28 -9.80 2.65
C PRO A 219 -9.91 -10.20 3.18
N TYR A 220 -8.94 -10.52 2.31
CA TYR A 220 -7.59 -10.86 2.72
C TYR A 220 -6.91 -9.72 3.49
N TYR A 221 -6.88 -8.50 2.93
CA TYR A 221 -6.27 -7.35 3.61
C TYR A 221 -7.00 -6.95 4.88
N THR A 222 -8.29 -7.25 5.01
CA THR A 222 -9.07 -6.88 6.19
C THR A 222 -8.97 -7.94 7.30
N PHE A 223 -9.05 -9.23 6.96
CA PHE A 223 -9.29 -10.28 7.94
C PHE A 223 -8.18 -11.33 8.05
N TYR A 224 -7.15 -11.32 7.20
CA TYR A 224 -6.12 -12.37 7.24
C TYR A 224 -5.43 -12.48 8.60
N THR A 225 -5.00 -11.35 9.19
CA THR A 225 -4.39 -11.34 10.53
C THR A 225 -5.36 -11.76 11.62
N ILE A 226 -6.60 -11.26 11.59
CA ILE A 226 -7.66 -11.64 12.54
C ILE A 226 -7.90 -13.16 12.49
N TYR A 227 -7.99 -13.70 11.27
CA TYR A 227 -8.26 -15.12 11.03
C TYR A 227 -7.12 -15.99 11.56
N LEU A 228 -5.86 -15.63 11.30
CA LEU A 228 -4.72 -16.37 11.84
C LEU A 228 -4.62 -16.31 13.36
N GLU A 229 -4.89 -15.14 13.96
CA GLU A 229 -4.95 -15.00 15.42
C GLU A 229 -6.03 -15.92 16.02
N GLU A 230 -7.21 -16.00 15.41
CA GLU A 230 -8.29 -16.88 15.84
C GLU A 230 -7.95 -18.37 15.72
N GLN A 231 -7.05 -18.74 14.79
CA GLN A 231 -6.50 -20.10 14.67
C GLN A 231 -5.30 -20.33 15.61
N GLY A 232 -4.97 -19.39 16.49
CA GLY A 232 -3.94 -19.53 17.50
C GLY A 232 -2.52 -19.25 17.01
N TYR A 233 -2.34 -18.65 15.83
CA TYR A 233 -1.02 -18.20 15.40
C TYR A 233 -0.59 -16.95 16.18
N SER A 234 0.65 -16.99 16.71
CA SER A 234 1.30 -15.84 17.36
C SER A 234 1.39 -14.63 16.43
N SER A 235 1.28 -13.42 16.98
CA SER A 235 1.45 -12.16 16.24
C SER A 235 2.80 -12.08 15.53
N GLN A 236 3.85 -12.63 16.14
CA GLN A 236 5.17 -12.72 15.52
C GLN A 236 5.14 -13.52 14.21
N MET A 237 4.54 -14.72 14.22
CA MET A 237 4.42 -15.56 13.02
C MET A 237 3.57 -14.88 11.94
N ILE A 238 2.49 -14.20 12.31
CA ILE A 238 1.66 -13.46 11.37
C ILE A 238 2.49 -12.38 10.64
N GLY A 239 3.30 -11.63 11.39
CA GLY A 239 4.23 -10.64 10.81
C GLY A 239 5.24 -11.27 9.85
N VAL A 240 5.78 -12.45 10.19
CA VAL A 240 6.67 -13.22 9.31
C VAL A 240 5.96 -13.66 8.03
N LEU A 241 4.72 -14.16 8.12
CA LEU A 241 3.94 -14.56 6.94
C LEU A 241 3.68 -13.39 5.99
N TRP A 242 3.33 -12.21 6.51
CA TRP A 242 3.22 -10.99 5.70
C TRP A 242 4.55 -10.62 5.03
N ALA A 243 5.65 -10.70 5.77
CA ALA A 243 6.99 -10.41 5.24
C ALA A 243 7.39 -11.39 4.12
N VAL A 244 7.12 -12.69 4.26
CA VAL A 244 7.40 -13.69 3.24
C VAL A 244 6.68 -13.38 1.94
N GLY A 245 5.41 -12.95 2.02
CA GLY A 245 4.65 -12.53 0.84
C GLY A 245 5.36 -11.41 0.06
N VAL A 246 5.78 -10.37 0.77
CA VAL A 246 6.47 -9.22 0.16
C VAL A 246 7.88 -9.58 -0.32
N ILE A 247 8.60 -10.46 0.36
CA ILE A 247 9.89 -10.97 -0.11
C ILE A 247 9.70 -11.72 -1.44
N ALA A 248 8.68 -12.60 -1.53
CA ALA A 248 8.38 -13.33 -2.74
C ALA A 248 8.01 -12.38 -3.89
N GLU A 249 7.21 -11.34 -3.61
CA GLU A 249 6.88 -10.27 -4.57
C GLU A 249 8.13 -9.59 -5.12
N VAL A 250 9.06 -9.19 -4.24
CA VAL A 250 10.33 -8.57 -4.64
C VAL A 250 11.14 -9.48 -5.57
N VAL A 251 11.26 -10.77 -5.24
CA VAL A 251 11.97 -11.74 -6.08
C VAL A 251 11.34 -11.82 -7.48
N VAL A 252 10.01 -11.89 -7.56
CA VAL A 252 9.30 -11.94 -8.84
C VAL A 252 9.45 -10.65 -9.64
N PHE A 253 9.40 -9.48 -9.00
CA PHE A 253 9.65 -8.21 -9.67
C PHE A 253 11.04 -8.16 -10.31
N LEU A 254 12.07 -8.63 -9.60
CA LEU A 254 13.43 -8.71 -10.14
C LEU A 254 13.51 -9.65 -11.35
N LEU A 255 12.66 -10.68 -11.42
CA LEU A 255 12.61 -11.64 -12.53
C LEU A 255 11.66 -11.22 -13.67
N MET A 256 10.85 -10.17 -13.49
CA MET A 256 9.79 -9.80 -14.44
C MET A 256 10.32 -9.46 -15.83
N HIS A 257 11.51 -8.85 -15.91
CA HIS A 257 12.19 -8.56 -17.18
C HIS A 257 12.50 -9.80 -18.02
N ARG A 258 12.55 -11.00 -17.40
CA ARG A 258 12.72 -12.29 -18.08
C ARG A 258 11.38 -12.99 -18.33
N LEU A 259 10.48 -12.93 -17.35
CA LEU A 259 9.17 -13.60 -17.41
C LEU A 259 8.27 -12.99 -18.50
N LEU A 260 8.21 -11.65 -18.56
CA LEU A 260 7.31 -10.95 -19.46
C LEU A 260 7.62 -11.21 -20.95
N PRO A 261 8.89 -11.13 -21.42
CA PRO A 261 9.21 -11.50 -22.80
C PRO A 261 9.03 -13.00 -23.10
N ALA A 262 9.29 -13.89 -22.13
CA ALA A 262 9.23 -15.33 -22.33
C ALA A 262 7.79 -15.88 -22.44
N PHE A 263 6.89 -15.41 -21.56
CA PHE A 263 5.53 -15.94 -21.46
C PHE A 263 4.46 -15.01 -22.04
N GLY A 264 4.73 -13.71 -22.11
CA GLY A 264 3.79 -12.68 -22.53
C GLY A 264 2.74 -12.34 -21.46
N ALA A 265 2.27 -11.09 -21.47
CA ALA A 265 1.37 -10.54 -20.46
C ALA A 265 0.08 -11.36 -20.28
N ARG A 266 -0.54 -11.82 -21.37
CA ARG A 266 -1.81 -12.57 -21.30
C ARG A 266 -1.69 -13.89 -20.54
N LYS A 267 -0.62 -14.67 -20.77
CA LYS A 267 -0.44 -15.97 -20.10
C LYS A 267 -0.14 -15.77 -18.62
N LEU A 268 0.70 -14.78 -18.30
CA LEU A 268 1.01 -14.40 -16.92
C LEU A 268 -0.25 -13.96 -16.17
N LEU A 269 -1.10 -13.13 -16.78
CA LEU A 269 -2.37 -12.72 -16.19
C LEU A 269 -3.28 -13.91 -15.85
N LEU A 270 -3.43 -14.86 -16.78
CA LEU A 270 -4.23 -16.07 -16.55
C LEU A 270 -3.65 -16.96 -15.45
N LEU A 271 -2.31 -17.12 -15.43
CA LEU A 271 -1.60 -17.86 -14.38
C LEU A 271 -1.82 -17.22 -13.01
N THR A 272 -1.73 -15.90 -12.93
CA THR A 272 -1.98 -15.13 -11.71
C THR A 272 -3.39 -15.37 -11.18
N LEU A 273 -4.42 -15.29 -12.01
CA LEU A 273 -5.81 -15.52 -11.59
C LEU A 273 -6.01 -16.95 -11.06
N PHE A 274 -5.43 -17.93 -11.74
CA PHE A 274 -5.45 -19.33 -11.32
C PHE A 274 -4.76 -19.51 -9.96
N LEU A 275 -3.51 -19.06 -9.83
CA LEU A 275 -2.73 -19.20 -8.60
C LEU A 275 -3.35 -18.43 -7.42
N THR A 276 -3.96 -17.28 -7.68
CA THR A 276 -4.67 -16.50 -6.64
C THR A 276 -5.88 -17.25 -6.11
N THR A 277 -6.60 -17.97 -6.97
CA THR A 277 -7.71 -18.83 -6.55
C THR A 277 -7.20 -19.95 -5.63
N PHE A 278 -6.12 -20.63 -6.01
CA PHE A 278 -5.48 -21.64 -5.16
C PHE A 278 -5.00 -21.06 -3.83
N ARG A 279 -4.43 -19.85 -3.84
CA ARG A 279 -3.99 -19.16 -2.63
C ARG A 279 -5.14 -18.94 -1.65
N TRP A 280 -6.31 -18.49 -2.13
CA TRP A 280 -7.50 -18.33 -1.29
C TRP A 280 -8.02 -19.67 -0.75
N LEU A 281 -8.02 -20.73 -1.57
CA LEU A 281 -8.40 -22.07 -1.12
C LEU A 281 -7.44 -22.61 -0.04
N ILE A 282 -6.13 -22.41 -0.22
CA ILE A 282 -5.13 -22.81 0.78
C ILE A 282 -5.37 -22.08 2.10
N ILE A 283 -5.51 -20.76 2.07
CA ILE A 283 -5.74 -19.97 3.29
C ILE A 283 -7.07 -20.38 3.96
N GLY A 284 -8.13 -20.62 3.19
CA GLY A 284 -9.45 -20.92 3.75
C GLY A 284 -9.63 -22.36 4.26
N TYR A 285 -8.94 -23.36 3.67
CA TYR A 285 -9.14 -24.77 4.01
C TYR A 285 -7.94 -25.44 4.69
N LEU A 286 -6.74 -24.89 4.56
CA LEU A 286 -5.49 -25.50 5.05
C LEU A 286 -4.77 -24.56 6.04
N VAL A 287 -5.53 -23.75 6.78
CA VAL A 287 -4.98 -22.79 7.75
C VAL A 287 -4.20 -23.47 8.87
N ASP A 288 -4.55 -24.70 9.24
CA ASP A 288 -3.88 -25.46 10.31
C ASP A 288 -2.48 -25.96 9.90
N ASP A 289 -2.16 -25.95 8.60
CA ASP A 289 -0.84 -26.35 8.07
C ASP A 289 0.02 -25.11 7.77
N LEU A 290 0.96 -24.83 8.67
CA LEU A 290 1.90 -23.72 8.52
C LEU A 290 2.69 -23.77 7.20
N SER A 291 3.04 -24.95 6.70
CA SER A 291 3.78 -25.08 5.42
C SER A 291 2.92 -24.61 4.25
N MET A 292 1.62 -24.90 4.30
CA MET A 292 0.66 -24.45 3.31
C MET A 292 0.46 -22.93 3.38
N LEU A 293 0.48 -22.33 4.58
CA LEU A 293 0.46 -20.87 4.72
C LEU A 293 1.71 -20.22 4.12
N PHE A 294 2.91 -20.77 4.35
CA PHE A 294 4.12 -20.30 3.67
C PHE A 294 4.00 -20.41 2.15
N LEU A 295 3.49 -21.53 1.63
CA LEU A 295 3.24 -21.70 0.20
C LEU A 295 2.26 -20.63 -0.32
N ALA A 296 1.16 -20.37 0.39
CA ALA A 296 0.19 -19.33 0.03
C ALA A 296 0.83 -17.93 0.00
N GLN A 297 1.77 -17.65 0.90
CA GLN A 297 2.53 -16.39 0.91
C GLN A 297 3.55 -16.33 -0.23
N LEU A 298 4.23 -17.42 -0.58
CA LEU A 298 5.07 -17.44 -1.79
C LEU A 298 4.27 -17.18 -3.06
N VAL A 299 3.04 -17.72 -3.13
CA VAL A 299 2.11 -17.49 -4.25
C VAL A 299 1.61 -16.03 -4.28
N HIS A 300 1.71 -15.27 -3.18
CA HIS A 300 1.35 -13.85 -3.15
C HIS A 300 2.02 -13.04 -4.28
N ALA A 301 3.28 -13.37 -4.56
CA ALA A 301 4.06 -12.74 -5.61
C ALA A 301 3.40 -12.79 -6.99
N PHE A 302 2.60 -13.83 -7.27
CA PHE A 302 1.81 -13.92 -8.50
C PHE A 302 0.54 -13.07 -8.44
N SER A 303 -0.15 -13.10 -7.29
CA SER A 303 -1.37 -12.32 -7.08
C SER A 303 -1.14 -10.80 -7.06
N PHE A 304 0.09 -10.35 -6.78
CA PHE A 304 0.39 -8.94 -6.64
C PHE A 304 1.52 -8.49 -7.56
N GLY A 305 2.68 -9.17 -7.53
CA GLY A 305 3.84 -8.76 -8.32
C GLY A 305 3.76 -9.08 -9.81
N VAL A 306 3.09 -10.17 -10.20
CA VAL A 306 2.86 -10.52 -11.62
C VAL A 306 1.63 -9.85 -12.22
N PHE A 307 0.61 -9.59 -11.39
CA PHE A 307 -0.64 -8.96 -11.80
C PHE A 307 -0.42 -7.52 -12.29
#